data_AF-A0AAU4M4B0-F1
#
_entry.id   AF-A0AAU4M4B0-F1
#
_cell.length_a   1.000
_cell.length_b   1.000
_cell.length_c   1.000
_cell.angle_alpha   90.00
_cell.angle_beta   90.00
_cell.angle_gamma   90.00
#
_symmetry.space_group_name_H-M   'P 1'
#
loop_
_entity.id
_entity.type
_entity.pdbx_description
1 polymer ?
#
loop_
_entity_poly.entity_id
_entity_poly.type
_entity_poly.pdbx_seq_one_letter_code
_entity_poly.pdbx_strand_id
1 'polypeptide(L)'
;MTDDVVVWHQLAALLPEAEAQEIKDCWDIGEQEAGLGLLVSGLLAHQVPISETVRAQISVLAEVWGERQSLTPRILQCRGDDEPAQLKLIEHADNIVNSSAVGGDPDVVNVLVPWIACTRCGHVLTRAHTREPWGDLSYLAGNYVITSPEGDAVQRFFPADSAGTAFAALLAECAEPTNDR
;
A
#
# COMPACT_ATOMS: atom_id res chain seq x y z
N MET A 1 -6.28 -0.11 -15.01
CA MET A 1 -7.70 -0.48 -15.27
C MET A 1 -7.90 -1.97 -15.52
N THR A 2 -7.29 -2.63 -16.52
CA THR A 2 -7.42 -4.10 -16.68
C THR A 2 -6.68 -4.89 -15.60
N ASP A 3 -5.59 -4.34 -15.06
CA ASP A 3 -4.84 -5.03 -14.00
C ASP A 3 -5.60 -5.01 -12.65
N ASP A 4 -6.36 -3.95 -12.38
CA ASP A 4 -7.08 -3.79 -11.11
C ASP A 4 -8.21 -4.82 -10.96
N VAL A 5 -8.97 -5.09 -12.04
CA VAL A 5 -10.01 -6.13 -12.03
C VAL A 5 -9.40 -7.53 -11.91
N VAL A 6 -8.22 -7.77 -12.50
CA VAL A 6 -7.53 -9.07 -12.37
C VAL A 6 -7.09 -9.28 -10.93
N VAL A 7 -6.45 -8.26 -10.32
CA VAL A 7 -6.07 -8.30 -8.90
C VAL A 7 -7.30 -8.48 -8.02
N TRP A 8 -8.40 -7.76 -8.30
CA TRP A 8 -9.66 -7.91 -7.57
C TRP A 8 -10.18 -9.35 -7.59
N HIS A 9 -10.23 -9.97 -8.76
CA HIS A 9 -10.70 -11.34 -8.91
C HIS A 9 -9.77 -12.35 -8.23
N GLN A 10 -8.46 -12.12 -8.27
CA GLN A 10 -7.48 -12.94 -7.56
C GLN A 10 -7.64 -12.86 -6.04
N LEU A 11 -7.86 -11.65 -5.51
CA LEU A 11 -8.12 -11.44 -4.08
C LEU A 11 -9.44 -12.07 -3.64
N ALA A 12 -10.51 -11.89 -4.42
CA ALA A 12 -11.79 -12.51 -4.14
C ALA A 12 -11.69 -14.05 -4.09
N ALA A 13 -10.86 -14.64 -4.94
CA ALA A 13 -10.64 -16.09 -4.99
C ALA A 13 -9.92 -16.67 -3.76
N LEU A 14 -9.43 -15.83 -2.83
CA LEU A 14 -8.91 -16.28 -1.54
C LEU A 14 -10.02 -16.77 -0.59
N LEU A 15 -11.28 -16.38 -0.85
CA LEU A 15 -12.42 -16.70 -0.01
C LEU A 15 -13.27 -17.85 -0.60
N PRO A 16 -14.15 -18.46 0.22
CA PRO A 16 -15.16 -19.39 -0.28
C PRO A 16 -15.99 -18.78 -1.41
N GLU A 17 -16.43 -19.63 -2.35
CA GLU A 17 -17.06 -19.22 -3.62
C GLU A 17 -18.21 -18.20 -3.46
N ALA A 18 -19.07 -18.39 -2.46
CA ALA A 18 -20.20 -17.49 -2.21
C ALA A 18 -19.74 -16.06 -1.85
N GLU A 19 -18.76 -15.93 -0.95
CA GLU A 19 -18.19 -14.64 -0.55
C GLU A 19 -17.32 -14.04 -1.67
N ALA A 20 -16.59 -14.89 -2.40
CA ALA A 20 -15.82 -14.47 -3.55
C ALA A 20 -16.72 -13.86 -4.65
N GLN A 21 -17.94 -14.39 -4.83
CA GLN A 21 -18.90 -13.84 -5.78
C GLN A 21 -19.44 -12.48 -5.31
N GLU A 22 -19.78 -12.34 -4.03
CA GLU A 22 -20.25 -11.06 -3.47
C GLU A 22 -19.23 -9.93 -3.68
N ILE A 23 -17.94 -10.23 -3.49
CA ILE A 23 -16.86 -9.27 -3.75
C ILE A 23 -16.75 -8.95 -5.24
N LYS A 24 -16.87 -9.93 -6.14
CA LYS A 24 -16.86 -9.67 -7.59
C LYS A 24 -18.04 -8.80 -8.01
N ASP A 25 -19.22 -9.05 -7.47
CA ASP A 25 -20.43 -8.28 -7.77
C ASP A 25 -20.26 -6.80 -7.38
N CYS A 26 -19.56 -6.49 -6.27
CA CYS A 26 -19.21 -5.12 -5.88
C CYS A 26 -18.42 -4.38 -6.98
N TRP A 27 -17.54 -5.06 -7.71
CA TRP A 27 -16.81 -4.44 -8.83
C TRP A 27 -17.75 -4.06 -9.96
N ASP A 28 -18.67 -4.96 -10.32
CA ASP A 28 -19.60 -4.78 -11.44
C ASP A 28 -20.59 -3.63 -11.22
N ILE A 29 -20.88 -3.30 -9.96
CA ILE A 29 -21.78 -2.21 -9.58
C ILE A 29 -21.07 -0.92 -9.15
N GLY A 30 -19.73 -0.91 -9.08
CA GLY A 30 -18.96 0.27 -8.69
C GLY A 30 -18.90 0.54 -7.19
N GLU A 31 -18.92 -0.50 -6.37
CA GLU A 31 -18.89 -0.46 -4.90
C GLU A 31 -17.58 -1.10 -4.37
N GLN A 32 -16.43 -0.68 -4.90
CA GLN A 32 -15.13 -1.28 -4.60
C GLN A 32 -14.73 -1.11 -3.13
N GLU A 33 -15.10 0.01 -2.49
CA GLU A 33 -14.87 0.26 -1.06
C GLU A 33 -15.55 -0.80 -0.19
N ALA A 34 -16.83 -1.06 -0.47
CA ALA A 34 -17.61 -2.07 0.24
C ALA A 34 -17.05 -3.48 0.00
N GLY A 35 -16.72 -3.81 -1.25
CA GLY A 35 -16.13 -5.10 -1.59
C GLY A 35 -14.77 -5.34 -0.90
N LEU A 36 -13.94 -4.29 -0.72
CA LEU A 36 -12.68 -4.40 0.01
C LEU A 36 -12.92 -4.63 1.52
N GLY A 37 -13.94 -3.97 2.08
CA GLY A 37 -14.40 -4.22 3.43
C GLY A 37 -14.87 -5.67 3.64
N LEU A 38 -15.60 -6.23 2.67
CA LEU A 38 -16.03 -7.64 2.68
C LEU A 38 -14.84 -8.59 2.59
N LEU A 39 -13.88 -8.34 1.68
CA LEU A 39 -12.66 -9.13 1.54
C LEU A 39 -11.92 -9.26 2.88
N VAL A 40 -11.60 -8.12 3.51
CA VAL A 40 -10.88 -8.11 4.79
C VAL A 40 -11.68 -8.80 5.90
N SER A 41 -13.01 -8.65 5.89
CA SER A 41 -13.90 -9.34 6.84
C SER A 41 -13.84 -10.86 6.67
N GLY A 42 -13.94 -11.35 5.43
CA GLY A 42 -13.88 -12.78 5.12
C GLY A 42 -12.52 -13.38 5.47
N LEU A 43 -11.42 -12.70 5.14
CA LEU A 43 -10.06 -13.16 5.48
C LEU A 43 -9.90 -13.35 6.99
N LEU A 44 -10.43 -12.42 7.79
CA LEU A 44 -10.42 -12.51 9.25
C LEU A 44 -11.34 -13.61 9.78
N ALA A 45 -12.56 -13.70 9.25
CA ALA A 45 -13.56 -14.68 9.70
C ALA A 45 -13.10 -16.13 9.46
N HIS A 46 -12.51 -16.38 8.30
CA HIS A 46 -12.03 -17.72 7.91
C HIS A 46 -10.58 -17.99 8.30
N GLN A 47 -9.88 -17.02 8.89
CA GLN A 47 -8.46 -17.11 9.23
C GLN A 47 -7.59 -17.57 8.04
N VAL A 48 -7.92 -17.06 6.85
CA VAL A 48 -7.21 -17.40 5.61
C VAL A 48 -5.78 -16.86 5.72
N PRO A 49 -4.75 -17.73 5.65
CA PRO A 49 -3.37 -17.27 5.63
C PRO A 49 -3.11 -16.53 4.32
N ILE A 50 -2.55 -15.32 4.41
CA ILE A 50 -2.14 -14.52 3.25
C ILE A 50 -0.66 -14.16 3.34
N SER A 51 -0.01 -14.10 2.18
CA SER A 51 1.35 -13.58 2.10
C SER A 51 1.40 -12.08 2.41
N GLU A 52 2.55 -11.60 2.85
CA GLU A 52 2.77 -10.15 3.02
C GLU A 52 2.62 -9.37 1.71
N THR A 53 2.86 -9.99 0.56
CA THR A 53 2.61 -9.37 -0.76
C THR A 53 1.12 -9.12 -0.96
N VAL A 54 0.27 -10.11 -0.65
CA VAL A 54 -1.19 -9.97 -0.69
C VAL A 54 -1.65 -8.93 0.32
N ARG A 55 -1.12 -8.96 1.56
CA ARG A 55 -1.42 -7.96 2.59
C ARG A 55 -1.08 -6.54 2.13
N ALA A 56 0.10 -6.34 1.54
CA ALA A 56 0.54 -5.06 0.98
C ALA A 56 -0.36 -4.62 -0.17
N GLN A 57 -0.75 -5.54 -1.06
CA GLN A 57 -1.65 -5.23 -2.16
C GLN A 57 -3.05 -4.81 -1.70
N ILE A 58 -3.61 -5.48 -0.69
CA ILE A 58 -4.87 -5.06 -0.04
C ILE A 58 -4.71 -3.67 0.58
N SER A 59 -3.58 -3.40 1.25
CA SER A 59 -3.31 -2.07 1.80
C SER A 59 -3.24 -1.00 0.72
N VAL A 60 -2.67 -1.28 -0.45
CA VAL A 60 -2.58 -0.34 -1.58
C VAL A 60 -3.94 -0.06 -2.18
N LEU A 61 -4.78 -1.09 -2.36
CA LEU A 61 -6.15 -0.91 -2.81
C LEU A 61 -6.97 -0.06 -1.83
N ALA A 62 -6.77 -0.27 -0.53
CA ALA A 62 -7.40 0.56 0.50
C ALA A 62 -6.96 2.03 0.40
N GLU A 63 -5.70 2.31 0.05
CA GLU A 63 -5.24 3.69 -0.21
C GLU A 63 -5.90 4.27 -1.47
N VAL A 64 -5.93 3.51 -2.57
CA VAL A 64 -6.49 3.95 -3.86
C VAL A 64 -7.98 4.32 -3.73
N TRP A 65 -8.74 3.58 -2.93
CA TRP A 65 -10.17 3.84 -2.72
C TRP A 65 -10.48 4.62 -1.43
N GLY A 66 -9.47 5.19 -0.76
CA GLY A 66 -9.68 6.02 0.43
C GLY A 66 -10.10 5.29 1.71
N GLU A 67 -10.10 3.95 1.71
CA GLU A 67 -10.45 3.08 2.84
C GLU A 67 -9.25 2.73 3.74
N ARG A 68 -8.08 3.34 3.53
CA ARG A 68 -6.87 2.96 4.28
C ARG A 68 -7.05 3.14 5.79
N GLN A 69 -7.63 4.25 6.24
CA GLN A 69 -7.77 4.52 7.68
C GLN A 69 -8.71 3.53 8.36
N SER A 70 -9.81 3.16 7.70
CA SER A 70 -10.80 2.21 8.23
C SER A 70 -10.25 0.78 8.23
N LEU A 71 -9.52 0.37 7.18
CA LEU A 71 -9.11 -1.01 6.97
C LEU A 71 -7.74 -1.38 7.53
N THR A 72 -6.79 -0.44 7.68
CA THR A 72 -5.42 -0.76 8.14
C THR A 72 -5.40 -1.61 9.42
N PRO A 73 -6.14 -1.28 10.50
CA PRO A 73 -6.09 -2.08 11.73
C PRO A 73 -6.54 -3.53 11.51
N ARG A 74 -7.48 -3.75 10.59
CA ARG A 74 -8.05 -5.07 10.26
C ARG A 74 -7.12 -5.85 9.32
N ILE A 75 -6.51 -5.17 8.35
CA ILE A 75 -5.48 -5.75 7.46
C ILE A 75 -4.28 -6.27 8.26
N LEU A 76 -3.86 -5.55 9.31
CA LEU A 76 -2.79 -5.99 10.20
C LEU A 76 -3.15 -7.23 11.03
N GLN A 77 -4.44 -7.43 11.32
CA GLN A 77 -4.92 -8.62 12.04
C GLN A 77 -5.05 -9.86 11.15
N CYS A 78 -4.97 -9.72 9.82
CA CYS A 78 -5.00 -10.86 8.92
C CYS A 78 -3.83 -11.82 9.21
N ARG A 79 -4.13 -13.11 9.16
CA ARG A 79 -3.16 -14.17 9.43
C ARG A 79 -2.12 -14.23 8.31
N GLY A 80 -0.84 -14.22 8.67
CA GLY A 80 0.25 -14.47 7.72
C GLY A 80 0.31 -15.94 7.29
N ASP A 81 0.90 -16.21 6.13
CA ASP A 81 1.17 -17.57 5.63
C ASP A 81 2.47 -18.18 6.16
N ASP A 82 3.18 -17.48 7.05
CA ASP A 82 4.45 -17.88 7.68
C ASP A 82 5.63 -18.06 6.69
N GLU A 83 5.44 -17.69 5.42
CA GLU A 83 6.49 -17.78 4.40
C GLU A 83 7.42 -16.56 4.42
N PRO A 84 8.70 -16.71 3.98
CA PRO A 84 9.61 -15.59 3.84
C PRO A 84 9.05 -14.49 2.93
N ALA A 85 8.76 -13.35 3.52
CA ALA A 85 8.15 -12.23 2.84
C ALA A 85 9.17 -11.36 2.09
N GLN A 86 8.89 -11.05 0.82
CA GLN A 86 9.68 -10.09 0.02
C GLN A 86 9.31 -8.64 0.30
N LEU A 87 8.11 -8.43 0.83
CA LEU A 87 7.57 -7.15 1.22
C LEU A 87 7.21 -7.19 2.70
N LYS A 88 7.21 -6.05 3.35
CA LYS A 88 6.72 -5.92 4.71
C LYS A 88 5.92 -4.63 4.82
N LEU A 89 4.69 -4.76 5.32
CA LEU A 89 3.90 -3.59 5.70
C LEU A 89 4.48 -3.00 6.99
N ILE A 90 4.73 -1.69 7.00
CA ILE A 90 5.29 -0.99 8.16
C ILE A 90 4.13 -0.60 9.06
N GLU A 91 4.02 -1.27 10.21
CA GLU A 91 2.91 -1.07 11.15
C GLU A 91 2.98 0.30 11.83
N HIS A 92 4.18 0.69 12.26
CA HIS A 92 4.45 1.94 12.97
C HIS A 92 5.64 2.63 12.30
N ALA A 93 5.40 3.79 11.72
CA ALA A 93 6.45 4.64 11.21
C ALA A 93 7.11 5.38 12.38
N ASP A 94 7.97 4.71 13.15
CA ASP A 94 8.75 5.37 14.21
C ASP A 94 9.79 6.36 13.62
N ASN A 95 10.05 6.26 12.31
CA ASN A 95 10.96 7.10 11.53
C ASN A 95 10.19 8.03 10.58
N ILE A 96 9.38 8.93 11.14
CA ILE A 96 8.78 10.03 10.36
C ILE A 96 9.88 11.04 10.03
N VAL A 97 10.17 11.23 8.74
CA VAL A 97 11.16 12.19 8.27
C VAL A 97 10.45 13.43 7.75
N ASN A 98 10.80 14.60 8.28
CA ASN A 98 10.38 15.88 7.69
C ASN A 98 11.28 16.13 6.47
N SER A 99 10.69 16.22 5.28
CA SER A 99 11.42 16.54 4.06
C SER A 99 10.86 17.80 3.42
N SER A 100 11.73 18.82 3.30
CA SER A 100 11.38 20.11 2.71
C SER A 100 11.43 20.11 1.18
N ALA A 101 11.72 18.99 0.52
CA ALA A 101 11.99 18.99 -0.92
C ALA A 101 11.63 17.66 -1.59
N VAL A 102 10.34 17.42 -1.78
CA VAL A 102 9.88 16.39 -2.70
C VAL A 102 8.79 16.98 -3.60
N GLY A 103 9.19 17.43 -4.79
CA GLY A 103 8.30 17.57 -5.96
C GLY A 103 7.28 18.73 -6.00
N GLY A 104 7.42 19.77 -5.17
CA GLY A 104 6.49 20.92 -5.15
C GLY A 104 7.03 22.13 -4.38
N ASP A 105 6.21 23.19 -4.28
CA ASP A 105 6.49 24.51 -3.65
C ASP A 105 7.44 24.41 -2.43
N PRO A 106 8.60 25.09 -2.44
CA PRO A 106 9.57 25.02 -1.35
C PRO A 106 9.04 25.47 0.02
N ASP A 107 7.87 26.12 0.07
CA ASP A 107 7.21 26.49 1.33
C ASP A 107 6.38 25.36 1.97
N VAL A 108 6.14 24.24 1.29
CA VAL A 108 5.38 23.10 1.82
C VAL A 108 6.31 22.01 2.35
N VAL A 109 6.43 21.93 3.69
CA VAL A 109 7.14 20.83 4.36
C VAL A 109 6.29 19.57 4.28
N ASN A 110 6.77 18.58 3.52
CA ASN A 110 6.15 17.26 3.46
C ASN A 110 6.64 16.40 4.62
N VAL A 111 5.72 15.65 5.20
CA VAL A 111 5.99 14.63 6.21
C VAL A 111 5.98 13.28 5.49
N LEU A 112 7.14 12.62 5.49
CA LEU A 112 7.31 11.31 4.88
C LEU A 112 6.96 10.22 5.89
N VAL A 113 5.98 9.39 5.53
CA VAL A 113 5.47 8.28 6.34
C VAL A 113 5.78 6.96 5.62
N PRO A 114 6.83 6.24 6.06
CA PRO A 114 7.14 4.89 5.57
C PRO A 114 5.92 3.98 5.57
N TRP A 115 5.72 3.21 4.49
CA TRP A 115 4.53 2.38 4.33
C TRP A 115 4.83 0.93 4.00
N ILE A 116 5.56 0.65 2.91
CA ILE A 116 5.87 -0.73 2.49
C ILE A 116 7.36 -0.83 2.21
N ALA A 117 8.05 -1.73 2.91
CA ALA A 117 9.47 -2.01 2.69
C ALA A 117 9.65 -3.27 1.85
N CYS A 118 10.59 -3.23 0.91
CA CYS A 118 11.12 -4.44 0.29
C CYS A 118 12.22 -5.04 1.18
N THR A 119 12.05 -6.30 1.59
CA THR A 119 13.01 -6.98 2.48
C THR A 119 14.29 -7.42 1.78
N ARG A 120 14.30 -7.40 0.43
CA ARG A 120 15.44 -7.83 -0.39
C ARG A 120 16.38 -6.68 -0.71
N CYS A 121 15.87 -5.57 -1.25
CA CYS A 121 16.67 -4.42 -1.63
C CYS A 121 16.66 -3.29 -0.59
N GLY A 122 15.79 -3.36 0.43
CA GLY A 122 15.67 -2.37 1.50
C GLY A 122 14.93 -1.09 1.11
N HIS A 123 14.57 -0.90 -0.17
CA HIS A 123 13.79 0.25 -0.61
C HIS A 123 12.42 0.32 0.08
N VAL A 124 11.96 1.54 0.33
CA VAL A 124 10.71 1.79 1.04
C VAL A 124 9.79 2.68 0.21
N LEU A 125 8.59 2.18 -0.08
CA LEU A 125 7.49 3.00 -0.55
C LEU A 125 6.93 3.81 0.63
N THR A 126 6.91 5.11 0.44
CA THR A 126 6.65 6.11 1.48
C THR A 126 5.55 7.07 0.98
N ARG A 127 4.65 7.42 1.90
CA ARG A 127 3.55 8.37 1.65
C ARG A 127 3.97 9.75 2.10
N ALA A 128 3.87 10.74 1.23
CA ALA A 128 4.12 12.13 1.60
C ALA A 128 2.81 12.83 1.95
N HIS A 129 2.76 13.39 3.15
CA HIS A 129 1.61 14.14 3.65
C HIS A 129 1.97 15.59 3.89
N THR A 130 1.01 16.48 3.70
CA THR A 130 1.12 17.85 4.18
C THR A 130 0.75 17.87 5.66
N ARG A 131 1.41 18.71 6.46
CA ARG A 131 0.95 19.00 7.82
C ARG A 131 -0.11 20.10 7.77
N GLU A 132 -1.30 19.76 8.23
CA GLU A 132 -2.46 20.64 8.24
C GLU A 132 -2.33 21.73 9.31
N PRO A 133 -3.03 22.87 9.18
CA PRO A 133 -2.95 23.98 10.14
C PRO A 133 -3.33 23.60 11.59
N TRP A 134 -4.15 22.55 11.77
CA TRP A 134 -4.52 22.02 13.08
C TRP A 134 -3.54 20.98 13.64
N GLY A 135 -2.44 20.70 12.93
CA GLY A 135 -1.31 19.88 13.41
C GLY A 135 -1.29 18.43 12.95
N ASP A 136 -2.42 17.91 12.44
CA ASP A 136 -2.50 16.56 11.88
C ASP A 136 -1.90 16.48 10.47
N LEU A 137 -1.72 15.25 9.99
CA LEU A 137 -1.35 15.02 8.59
C LEU A 137 -2.59 15.06 7.71
N SER A 138 -2.41 15.45 6.44
CA SER A 138 -3.46 15.38 5.42
C SER A 138 -4.05 13.97 5.37
N TYR A 139 -5.37 13.87 5.23
CA TYR A 139 -6.08 12.58 5.25
C TYR A 139 -5.55 11.62 4.16
N LEU A 140 -5.42 12.13 2.94
CA LEU A 140 -4.78 11.46 1.81
C LEU A 140 -3.32 11.90 1.68
N ALA A 141 -2.49 11.01 1.14
CA ALA A 141 -1.15 11.35 0.70
C ALA A 141 -1.22 12.30 -0.51
N GLY A 142 -0.36 13.33 -0.53
CA GLY A 142 -0.24 14.24 -1.67
C GLY A 142 0.65 13.69 -2.79
N ASN A 143 1.53 12.73 -2.47
CA ASN A 143 2.37 12.00 -3.42
C ASN A 143 2.97 10.75 -2.74
N TYR A 144 3.58 9.90 -3.56
CA TYR A 144 4.31 8.71 -3.11
C TYR A 144 5.75 8.78 -3.58
N VAL A 145 6.67 8.29 -2.76
CA VAL A 145 8.08 8.19 -3.10
C VAL A 145 8.63 6.82 -2.77
N ILE A 146 9.62 6.39 -3.53
CA ILE A 146 10.48 5.27 -3.16
C ILE A 146 11.78 5.86 -2.65
N THR A 147 12.17 5.52 -1.42
CA THR A 147 13.40 5.97 -0.78
C THR A 147 14.42 4.84 -0.71
N SER A 148 15.71 5.20 -0.71
CA SER A 148 16.81 4.26 -0.46
C SER A 148 16.67 3.61 0.92
N PRO A 149 17.36 2.47 1.18
CA PRO A 149 17.34 1.81 2.47
C PRO A 149 17.80 2.71 3.63
N GLU A 150 18.71 3.64 3.36
CA GLU A 150 19.16 4.62 4.36
C GLU A 150 18.11 5.72 4.65
N GLY A 151 17.08 5.85 3.80
CA GLY A 151 16.01 6.85 3.95
C GLY A 151 16.40 8.27 3.52
N ASP A 152 17.66 8.48 3.13
CA ASP A 152 18.23 9.80 2.88
C ASP A 152 18.04 10.29 1.44
N ALA A 153 17.73 9.38 0.50
CA ALA A 153 17.58 9.71 -0.92
C ALA A 153 16.23 9.24 -1.48
N VAL A 154 15.52 10.17 -2.13
CA VAL A 154 14.33 9.86 -2.96
C VAL A 154 14.81 9.36 -4.32
N GLN A 155 14.50 8.10 -4.62
CA GLN A 155 14.82 7.47 -5.89
C GLN A 155 13.78 7.82 -6.95
N ARG A 156 12.50 7.80 -6.56
CA ARG A 156 11.37 8.04 -7.48
C ARG A 156 10.25 8.77 -6.80
N PHE A 157 9.49 9.48 -7.63
CA PHE A 157 8.34 10.29 -7.26
C PHE A 157 7.13 9.89 -8.09
N PHE A 158 5.97 9.83 -7.44
CA PHE A 158 4.69 9.49 -8.05
C PHE A 158 3.60 10.45 -7.55
N PRO A 159 2.68 10.92 -8.41
CA PRO A 159 1.61 11.83 -8.01
C PRO A 159 0.56 11.16 -7.10
N ALA A 160 -0.33 11.96 -6.51
CA ALA A 160 -1.31 11.56 -5.50
C ALA A 160 -2.25 10.40 -5.92
N ASP A 161 -2.52 10.25 -7.21
CA ASP A 161 -3.40 9.23 -7.79
C ASP A 161 -2.66 7.95 -8.22
N SER A 162 -1.37 7.84 -7.91
CA SER A 162 -0.48 6.82 -8.46
C SER A 162 0.01 5.79 -7.43
N ALA A 163 -0.75 5.53 -6.36
CA ALA A 163 -0.38 4.55 -5.33
C ALA A 163 -0.11 3.15 -5.92
N GLY A 164 -1.00 2.65 -6.79
CA GLY A 164 -0.83 1.37 -7.48
C GLY A 164 0.43 1.34 -8.36
N THR A 165 0.67 2.41 -9.11
CA THR A 165 1.88 2.56 -9.95
C THR A 165 3.15 2.59 -9.11
N ALA A 166 3.15 3.29 -7.97
CA ALA A 166 4.28 3.37 -7.06
C ALA A 166 4.58 2.00 -6.41
N PHE A 167 3.54 1.23 -6.08
CA PHE A 167 3.68 -0.14 -5.59
C PHE A 167 4.24 -1.08 -6.66
N ALA A 168 3.74 -1.01 -7.89
CA ALA A 168 4.27 -1.80 -9.01
C ALA A 168 5.75 -1.46 -9.28
N ALA A 169 6.13 -0.19 -9.16
CA ALA A 169 7.52 0.24 -9.26
C ALA A 169 8.42 -0.36 -8.16
N LEU A 170 7.96 -0.37 -6.90
CA LEU A 170 8.69 -1.01 -5.79
C LEU A 170 8.94 -2.50 -6.07
N LEU A 171 7.95 -3.20 -6.59
CA LEU A 171 8.07 -4.62 -6.97
C LEU A 171 9.08 -4.83 -8.11
N ALA A 172 9.08 -3.95 -9.11
CA ALA A 172 9.97 -4.05 -10.27
C ALA A 172 11.44 -3.74 -9.94
N GLU A 173 11.71 -2.76 -9.08
CA GLU A 173 13.08 -2.35 -8.72
C GLU A 173 13.86 -3.44 -7.99
N CYS A 174 13.17 -4.33 -7.27
CA CYS A 174 13.81 -5.48 -6.66
C CYS A 174 14.21 -6.59 -7.67
N ALA A 175 13.62 -6.58 -8.87
CA ALA A 175 13.87 -7.59 -9.89
C ALA A 175 15.13 -7.30 -10.72
N GLU A 176 15.63 -6.06 -10.72
CA GLU A 176 16.90 -5.73 -11.35
C GLU A 176 18.05 -6.08 -10.41
N PRO A 177 18.89 -7.09 -10.71
CA PRO A 177 20.14 -7.25 -10.00
C PRO A 177 20.97 -5.99 -10.27
N THR A 178 21.40 -5.30 -9.22
CA THR A 178 22.41 -4.25 -9.29
C THR A 178 23.64 -4.86 -9.94
N ASN A 179 23.77 -4.67 -11.25
CA ASN A 179 24.93 -5.10 -12.01
C ASN A 179 25.98 -4.01 -11.80
N ASP A 180 26.49 -3.93 -10.57
CA ASP A 180 27.63 -3.08 -10.26
C ASP A 180 28.83 -3.59 -11.07
N ARG A 181 29.33 -2.72 -11.94
CA ARG A 181 30.49 -2.96 -12.80
C ARG A 181 31.45 -1.79 -12.67
#